data_AF-A0A6N6MHU1-F1
#
_entry.id   AF-A0A6N6MHU1-F1
#
_cell.length_a   1.000
_cell.length_b   1.000
_cell.length_c   1.000
_cell.angle_alpha   90.00
_cell.angle_beta   90.00
_cell.angle_gamma   90.00
#
_symmetry.space_group_name_H-M   'P 1'
#
loop_
_entity.id
_entity.type
_entity.pdbx_description
1 polymer ?
#
loop_
_entity_poly.entity_id
_entity_poly.type
_entity_poly.pdbx_seq_one_letter_code
_entity_poly.pdbx_strand_id
1 'polypeptide(L)' 'MPIVVSAKIMEEGKAARAAGKTISADPYRAGSQQSADWLAGYLHDEPEQNVDRPEGAEG' A
#
# COMPACT_ATOMS: atom_id res chain seq x y z
N MET A 1 1.82 -11.94 -21.23
CA MET A 1 0.48 -11.64 -20.69
C MET A 1 0.66 -10.50 -19.70
N PRO A 2 0.23 -9.26 -20.01
CA PRO A 2 0.28 -8.20 -19.01
C PRO A 2 -0.69 -8.58 -17.90
N ILE A 3 -0.20 -8.64 -16.67
CA ILE A 3 -1.04 -8.84 -15.51
C ILE A 3 -1.89 -7.58 -15.47
N VAL A 4 -3.15 -7.66 -15.90
CA VAL A 4 -4.10 -6.55 -15.77
C VAL A 4 -4.45 -6.50 -14.29
N VAL A 5 -3.51 -5.96 -13.53
CA VAL A 5 -3.70 -5.55 -12.15
C VAL A 5 -4.88 -4.60 -12.21
N SER A 6 -5.94 -4.92 -11.50
CA SER A 6 -7.16 -4.13 -11.51
C SER A 6 -6.82 -2.82 -10.84
N ALA A 7 -6.39 -1.79 -11.59
CA ALA A 7 -5.88 -0.53 -11.06
C ALA A 7 -6.76 0.05 -9.93
N LYS A 8 -8.07 -0.17 -10.02
CA LYS A 8 -9.04 0.13 -8.96
C LYS A 8 -8.74 -0.53 -7.61
N ILE A 9 -8.42 -1.82 -7.59
CA ILE A 9 -8.14 -2.58 -6.37
C ILE A 9 -6.82 -2.12 -5.74
N MET A 10 -5.79 -1.86 -6.56
CA MET A 10 -4.58 -1.15 -6.10
C MET A 10 -4.91 0.21 -5.47
N GLU A 11 -5.76 1.04 -6.11
CA GLU A 11 -6.15 2.33 -5.54
C GLU A 11 -6.89 2.18 -4.20
N GLU A 12 -7.73 1.16 -4.05
CA GLU A 12 -8.39 0.85 -2.77
C GLU A 12 -7.38 0.50 -1.67
N GLY A 13 -6.35 -0.27 -2.00
CA GLY A 13 -5.25 -0.58 -1.08
C GLY A 13 -4.50 0.68 -0.64
N LYS A 14 -4.16 1.54 -1.62
CA LYS A 14 -3.49 2.82 -1.35
C LYS A 14 -4.35 3.74 -0.48
N ALA A 15 -5.65 3.83 -0.77
CA ALA A 15 -6.59 4.63 0.01
C ALA A 15 -6.75 4.10 1.45
N ALA A 16 -6.78 2.77 1.64
CA ALA A 16 -6.85 2.16 2.96
C ALA A 16 -5.59 2.47 3.80
N ARG A 17 -4.40 2.42 3.18
CA ARG A 17 -3.14 2.82 3.81
C ARG A 17 -3.15 4.30 4.18
N ALA A 18 -3.55 5.18 3.26
CA ALA A 18 -3.66 6.62 3.51
C ALA A 18 -4.66 6.96 4.62
N ALA A 19 -5.71 6.14 4.78
CA ALA A 19 -6.67 6.22 5.87
C ALA A 19 -6.15 5.63 7.21
N GLY A 20 -4.91 5.13 7.27
CA GLY A 20 -4.32 4.51 8.45
C GLY A 20 -4.94 3.15 8.83
N LYS A 21 -5.65 2.50 7.91
CA LYS A 21 -6.21 1.16 8.13
C LYS A 21 -5.10 0.13 8.03
N THR A 22 -5.29 -1.04 8.65
CA THR A 22 -4.35 -2.16 8.57
C THR A 22 -4.69 -3.08 7.40
N ILE A 23 -3.81 -4.04 7.09
CA ILE A 23 -4.06 -5.09 6.08
C ILE A 23 -5.32 -5.92 6.35
N SER A 24 -5.84 -5.93 7.58
CA SER A 24 -7.12 -6.58 7.93
C SER A 24 -8.34 -5.86 7.34
N ALA A 25 -8.15 -4.66 6.78
CA ALA A 25 -9.18 -3.95 6.04
C ALA A 25 -9.33 -4.44 4.58
N ASP A 26 -8.48 -5.38 4.13
CA ASP A 26 -8.64 -6.07 2.86
C ASP A 26 -10.01 -6.79 2.84
N PRO A 27 -10.96 -6.36 1.99
CA PRO A 27 -12.28 -7.01 1.91
C PRO A 27 -12.24 -8.30 1.08
N TYR A 28 -11.12 -8.59 0.41
CA TYR A 28 -10.97 -9.70 -0.50
C TYR A 28 -10.50 -10.96 0.24
N ARG A 29 -10.85 -12.13 -0.33
CA ARG A 29 -10.42 -13.41 0.24
C ARG A 29 -8.89 -13.55 0.16
N ALA A 30 -8.25 -13.80 1.29
CA ALA A 30 -6.81 -14.07 1.38
C ALA A 30 -6.37 -15.14 0.36
N GLY A 31 -5.29 -14.85 -0.37
CA GLY A 31 -4.76 -15.71 -1.43
C GLY A 31 -5.45 -15.59 -2.79
N SER A 32 -6.44 -14.70 -2.93
CA SER A 32 -7.03 -14.37 -4.23
C SER A 32 -6.21 -13.31 -4.96
N GLN A 33 -6.28 -13.29 -6.29
CA GLN A 33 -5.60 -12.27 -7.10
C GLN A 33 -6.01 -10.84 -6.71
N GLN A 34 -7.27 -10.63 -6.29
CA GLN A 34 -7.78 -9.35 -5.82
C GLN A 34 -7.12 -8.90 -4.51
N SER A 35 -6.90 -9.82 -3.56
CA SER A 35 -6.18 -9.53 -2.31
C SER A 35 -4.71 -9.18 -2.60
N ALA A 36 -4.08 -9.88 -3.55
CA ALA A 36 -2.71 -9.56 -3.98
C ALA A 36 -2.61 -8.16 -4.62
N ASP A 37 -3.60 -7.78 -5.43
CA ASP A 37 -3.72 -6.47 -6.09
C ASP A 37 -3.92 -5.34 -5.06
N TRP A 38 -4.79 -5.58 -4.08
CA TRP A 38 -5.07 -4.63 -3.00
C TRP A 38 -3.83 -4.44 -2.12
N LEU A 39 -3.16 -5.52 -1.75
CA LEU A 39 -1.91 -5.48 -0.98
C LEU A 39 -0.80 -4.79 -1.76
N ALA A 40 -0.71 -4.99 -3.08
CA ALA A 40 0.26 -4.29 -3.92
C ALA A 40 0.06 -2.77 -3.83
N GLY A 41 -1.18 -2.27 -3.83
CA GLY A 41 -1.49 -0.87 -3.63
C GLY A 41 -1.29 -0.36 -2.20
N TYR A 42 -1.66 -1.16 -1.20
CA TYR A 42 -1.47 -0.85 0.22
C TYR A 42 0.01 -0.75 0.62
N LEU A 43 0.87 -1.56 -0.01
CA LEU A 43 2.32 -1.56 0.15
C LEU A 43 3.02 -0.62 -0.83
N HIS A 44 2.33 -0.11 -1.85
CA HIS A 44 2.89 0.81 -2.85
C HIS A 44 3.40 2.12 -2.25
N ASP A 45 2.75 2.56 -1.18
CA ASP A 45 3.09 3.75 -0.39
C ASP A 45 3.79 3.34 0.93
N GLU A 46 4.54 2.23 0.94
CA GLU A 46 5.75 2.25 1.76
C GLU A 46 6.59 3.35 1.13
N PRO A 47 6.65 4.55 1.76
CA PRO A 47 7.63 5.50 1.29
C PRO A 47 8.94 4.73 1.30
N GLU A 48 9.68 4.87 0.20
CA GLU A 48 11.13 4.86 0.30
C GLU A 48 11.46 5.41 1.68
N GLN A 49 12.26 4.67 2.42
CA GLN A 49 12.74 5.04 3.74
C GLN A 49 13.56 6.34 3.67
N ASN A 50 13.08 7.43 3.07
CA ASN A 50 13.16 8.77 3.59
C ASN A 50 12.44 8.79 4.94
N VAL A 51 13.04 8.05 5.88
CA VAL A 51 13.30 8.62 7.18
C VAL A 51 13.97 9.95 6.86
N ASP A 52 13.17 11.01 6.77
CA ASP A 52 13.58 12.32 7.24
C ASP A 52 13.84 12.10 8.73
N ARG A 53 14.97 11.43 9.02
CA ARG A 53 15.66 11.63 10.27
C ARG A 53 15.88 13.13 10.20
N PRO A 54 15.37 13.93 11.15
CA PRO A 54 15.87 15.29 11.26
C PRO A 54 17.37 15.11 11.44
N GLU A 55 18.13 15.36 10.36
CA GLU A 55 19.56 15.57 10.47
C GLU A 55 19.64 16.69 11.48
N GLY A 56 20.19 16.34 12.64
CA GLY A 56 20.10 17.14 13.84
C GLY A 56 20.33 18.60 13.50
N ALA A 57 19.34 19.41 13.86
CA ALA A 57 19.52 20.81 14.10
C ALA A 57 20.86 21.04 14.81
N GLU A 58 21.70 21.86 14.17
CA GLU A 58 22.52 22.90 14.81
C GLU A 58 23.80 22.46 15.57
N GLY A 59 24.92 23.10 15.22
CA GLY A 59 26.11 23.20 16.08
C GLY A 59 27.44 23.26 15.35
#